data_AF-Q9RPK8-F1
#
_entry.id   AF-Q9RPK8-F1
#
_cell.length_a   1.000
_cell.length_b   1.000
_cell.length_c   1.000
_cell.angle_alpha   90.00
_cell.angle_beta   90.00
_cell.angle_gamma   90.00
#
_symmetry.space_group_name_H-M   'P 1'
#
loop_
_entity.id
_entity.type
_entity.pdbx_description
1 polymer ?
#
loop_
_entity_poly.entity_id
_entity_poly.type
_entity_poly.pdbx_seq_one_letter_code
_entity_poly.pdbx_strand_id
1 'polypeptide(L)'
;IVSLGTVLSAAMILPILAFIHTSSAFTTLSTIVGTFIGFISGVYLSIGSVGKALQQVMTWFPLTQINSLLKQVLMKGSIAKVFDKANEATVSNYKESYGVVLRNADGERLSNHFMLIYIIALILILLAIHFIIKKVKK
;
A
#
# COMPACT_ATOMS: atom_id res chain seq x y z
N ILE A 1 9.07 -6.74 6.35
CA ILE A 1 7.89 -6.12 5.69
C ILE A 1 7.15 -5.20 6.66
N VAL A 2 6.73 -5.68 7.85
CA VAL A 2 6.03 -4.85 8.85
C VAL A 2 6.80 -3.58 9.20
N SER A 3 8.07 -3.68 9.59
CA SER A 3 8.90 -2.51 9.92
C SER A 3 9.03 -1.52 8.76
N LEU A 4 9.14 -2.03 7.53
CA LEU A 4 9.20 -1.20 6.32
C LEU A 4 7.87 -0.46 6.11
N GLY A 5 6.74 -1.13 6.36
CA GLY A 5 5.42 -0.50 6.36
C GLY A 5 5.28 0.57 7.44
N THR A 6 5.78 0.32 8.65
CA THR A 6 5.80 1.33 9.72
C THR A 6 6.61 2.57 9.33
N VAL A 7 7.82 2.36 8.78
CA VAL A 7 8.68 3.46 8.32
C VAL A 7 8.03 4.23 7.17
N LEU A 8 7.42 3.54 6.19
CA LEU A 8 6.69 4.17 5.09
C LEU A 8 5.51 4.99 5.60
N SER A 9 4.68 4.45 6.49
CA SER A 9 3.56 5.18 7.09
C SER A 9 4.03 6.44 7.82
N ALA A 10 5.12 6.34 8.60
CA ALA A 10 5.70 7.51 9.26
C ALA A 10 6.21 8.53 8.23
N ALA A 11 6.97 8.10 7.22
CA ALA A 11 7.51 8.96 6.17
C ALA A 11 6.42 9.69 5.38
N MET A 12 5.26 9.06 5.15
CA MET A 12 4.11 9.70 4.50
C MET A 12 3.51 10.83 5.34
N ILE A 13 3.45 10.65 6.66
CA ILE A 13 2.78 11.59 7.56
C ILE A 13 3.70 12.76 7.99
N LEU A 14 5.01 12.52 8.12
CA LEU A 14 5.99 13.52 8.60
C LEU A 14 5.99 14.86 7.82
N PRO A 15 5.98 14.90 6.48
CA PRO A 15 5.88 16.16 5.74
C PRO A 15 4.59 16.92 6.03
N ILE A 16 3.46 16.21 6.18
CA ILE A 16 2.15 16.81 6.43
C ILE A 16 2.13 17.43 7.83
N LEU A 17 2.64 16.71 8.82
CA LEU A 17 2.72 17.20 10.20
C LEU A 17 3.56 18.47 10.34
N ALA A 18 4.51 18.74 9.43
CA ALA A 18 5.27 19.98 9.45
C ALA A 18 4.39 21.24 9.27
N PHE A 19 3.15 21.11 8.80
CA PHE A 19 2.17 22.18 8.64
C PHE A 19 1.04 22.16 9.68
N ILE A 20 1.01 21.14 10.55
CA ILE A 20 -0.03 20.99 11.58
C ILE A 20 0.48 21.59 12.88
N HIS A 21 -0.20 22.63 13.36
CA HIS A 21 0.19 23.37 14.56
C HIS A 21 -0.82 23.27 15.71
N THR A 22 -1.97 22.60 15.50
CA THR A 22 -3.03 22.48 16.51
C THR A 22 -3.48 21.03 16.67
N SER A 23 -3.89 20.68 17.88
CA SER A 23 -4.42 19.34 18.18
C SER A 23 -5.71 19.04 17.40
N SER A 24 -6.54 20.05 17.16
CA SER A 24 -7.75 19.93 16.34
C SER A 24 -7.41 19.47 14.91
N ALA A 25 -6.48 20.16 14.23
CA ALA A 25 -6.08 19.80 12.88
C ALA A 25 -5.43 18.41 12.80
N PHE A 26 -4.63 18.04 13.81
CA PHE A 26 -4.06 16.69 13.92
C PHE A 26 -5.13 15.61 14.06
N THR A 27 -6.13 15.83 14.92
CA THR A 27 -7.24 14.89 15.12
C THR A 27 -8.05 14.73 13.84
N THR A 28 -8.41 15.82 13.15
CA THR A 28 -9.12 15.75 11.87
C THR A 28 -8.35 14.95 10.82
N LEU A 29 -7.04 15.23 10.68
CA LEU A 29 -6.18 14.47 9.76
C LEU A 29 -6.15 12.98 10.12
N SER A 30 -5.99 12.65 11.39
CA SER A 30 -5.94 11.27 11.88
C SER A 30 -7.22 10.51 11.59
N THR A 31 -8.38 11.15 11.75
CA THR A 31 -9.69 10.56 11.41
C THR A 31 -9.82 10.31 9.90
N ILE A 32 -9.42 11.26 9.06
CA ILE A 32 -9.46 11.10 7.60
C ILE A 32 -8.54 9.95 7.17
N VAL A 33 -7.29 9.94 7.64
CA VAL A 33 -6.33 8.89 7.32
C VAL A 33 -6.82 7.53 7.82
N GLY A 34 -7.28 7.47 9.08
CA GLY A 34 -7.74 6.23 9.72
C GLY A 34 -8.95 5.60 9.01
N THR A 35 -9.89 6.42 8.55
CA THR A 35 -11.06 5.91 7.81
C THR A 35 -10.70 5.48 6.39
N PHE A 36 -9.81 6.20 5.71
CA PHE A 36 -9.51 5.97 4.30
C PHE A 36 -8.47 4.86 4.05
N ILE A 37 -7.48 4.72 4.94
CA ILE A 37 -6.27 3.93 4.66
C ILE A 37 -6.54 2.45 4.43
N GLY A 38 -7.49 1.85 5.15
CA GLY A 38 -7.84 0.43 4.99
C GLY A 38 -8.54 0.11 3.67
N PHE A 39 -9.28 1.08 3.11
CA PHE A 39 -9.92 0.94 1.81
C PHE A 39 -8.91 1.11 0.69
N ILE A 40 -8.19 2.23 0.67
CA ILE A 40 -7.28 2.56 -0.45
C ILE A 40 -6.09 1.60 -0.55
N SER A 41 -5.65 1.01 0.57
CA SER A 41 -4.57 -0.01 0.59
C SER A 41 -5.04 -1.42 0.22
N GLY A 42 -6.32 -1.62 -0.09
CA GLY A 42 -6.89 -2.92 -0.44
C GLY A 42 -6.90 -3.92 0.73
N VAL A 43 -7.02 -3.44 1.97
CA VAL A 43 -7.17 -4.30 3.17
C VAL A 43 -8.63 -4.72 3.33
N TYR A 44 -9.57 -3.79 3.17
CA TYR A 44 -11.00 -4.06 3.32
C TYR A 44 -11.71 -4.43 2.02
N LEU A 45 -11.17 -4.04 0.87
CA LEU A 45 -11.77 -4.28 -0.44
C LEU A 45 -10.89 -5.16 -1.31
N SER A 46 -11.55 -5.98 -2.14
CA SER A 46 -10.92 -6.66 -3.26
C SER A 46 -10.53 -5.59 -4.31
N ILE A 47 -9.26 -5.52 -4.65
CA ILE A 47 -8.74 -4.59 -5.68
C ILE A 47 -9.37 -4.89 -7.04
N GLY A 48 -9.69 -6.15 -7.33
CA GLY A 48 -10.35 -6.56 -8.57
C GLY A 48 -11.85 -6.28 -8.63
N SER A 49 -12.50 -5.88 -7.52
CA SER A 49 -13.94 -5.59 -7.51
C SER A 49 -14.29 -4.13 -7.79
N VAL A 50 -13.28 -3.26 -7.94
CA VAL A 50 -13.49 -1.84 -8.24
C VAL A 50 -13.27 -1.53 -9.71
N GLY A 51 -13.70 -0.36 -10.17
CA GLY A 51 -13.47 0.09 -11.54
C GLY A 51 -11.97 0.27 -11.86
N LYS A 52 -11.59 0.09 -13.14
CA LYS A 52 -10.19 0.10 -13.60
C LYS A 52 -9.37 1.30 -13.11
N ALA A 53 -9.96 2.51 -13.10
CA ALA A 53 -9.28 3.71 -12.63
C ALA A 53 -8.92 3.61 -11.13
N LEU A 54 -9.89 3.27 -10.28
CA LEU A 54 -9.66 3.12 -8.84
C LEU A 54 -8.73 1.93 -8.55
N GLN A 55 -8.84 0.85 -9.32
CA GLN A 55 -7.92 -0.29 -9.24
C GLN A 55 -6.48 0.17 -9.39
N GLN A 56 -6.17 1.00 -10.39
CA GLN A 56 -4.81 1.51 -10.59
C GLN A 56 -4.36 2.46 -9.48
N VAL A 57 -5.24 3.35 -9.00
CA VAL A 57 -4.95 4.21 -7.84
C VAL A 57 -4.59 3.35 -6.62
N MET A 58 -5.39 2.32 -6.34
CA MET A 58 -5.13 1.38 -5.24
C MET A 58 -3.82 0.61 -5.45
N THR A 59 -3.58 0.07 -6.65
CA THR A 59 -2.34 -0.67 -6.98
C THR A 59 -1.10 0.17 -6.67
N TRP A 60 -1.09 1.44 -7.07
CA TRP A 60 0.06 2.33 -6.89
C TRP A 60 0.10 3.03 -5.53
N PHE A 61 -0.92 2.86 -4.68
CA PHE A 61 -0.87 3.41 -3.34
C PHE A 61 0.25 2.72 -2.53
N PRO A 62 1.14 3.47 -1.84
CA PRO A 62 2.37 2.90 -1.29
C PRO A 62 2.16 1.74 -0.31
N LEU A 63 1.12 1.82 0.53
CA LEU A 63 0.83 0.77 1.51
C LEU A 63 0.16 -0.47 0.90
N THR A 64 -0.38 -0.38 -0.32
CA THR A 64 -0.87 -1.56 -1.05
C THR A 64 0.27 -2.52 -1.38
N GLN A 65 1.45 -1.98 -1.68
CA GLN A 65 2.66 -2.76 -1.93
C GLN A 65 3.07 -3.57 -0.69
N ILE A 66 3.05 -2.93 0.49
CA ILE A 66 3.27 -3.59 1.78
C ILE A 66 2.22 -4.66 2.05
N ASN A 67 0.94 -4.33 1.84
CA ASN A 67 -0.18 -5.25 2.04
C ASN A 67 -0.06 -6.49 1.14
N SER A 68 0.28 -6.30 -0.14
CA SER A 68 0.49 -7.39 -1.10
C SER A 68 1.63 -8.31 -0.66
N LEU A 69 2.79 -7.75 -0.29
CA LEU A 69 3.93 -8.52 0.21
C LEU A 69 3.59 -9.30 1.49
N LEU A 70 2.82 -8.71 2.41
CA LEU A 70 2.34 -9.43 3.61
C LEU A 70 1.39 -10.55 3.25
N LYS A 71 0.40 -10.30 2.39
CA LYS A 71 -0.55 -11.31 1.91
C LYS A 71 0.17 -12.50 1.26
N GLN A 72 1.20 -12.26 0.45
CA GLN A 72 1.98 -13.34 -0.16
C GLN A 72 2.65 -14.25 0.86
N VAL A 73 3.11 -13.71 2.00
CA VAL A 73 3.72 -14.51 3.07
C VAL A 73 2.66 -15.20 3.90
N LEU A 74 1.69 -14.44 4.41
CA LEU A 74 0.69 -14.92 5.38
C LEU A 74 -0.33 -15.87 4.76
N MET A 75 -0.72 -15.63 3.50
CA MET A 75 -1.73 -16.43 2.81
C MET A 75 -1.14 -17.62 2.06
N LYS A 76 0.20 -17.79 2.01
CA LYS A 76 0.85 -18.87 1.24
C LYS A 76 0.27 -20.24 1.59
N GLY A 77 0.16 -20.55 2.88
CA GLY A 77 -0.34 -21.84 3.37
C GLY A 77 -1.85 -22.01 3.18
N SER A 78 -2.65 -20.96 3.42
CA SER A 78 -4.11 -21.04 3.28
C SER A 78 -4.52 -21.15 1.82
N ILE A 79 -3.89 -20.41 0.91
CA ILE A 79 -4.13 -20.52 -0.53
C ILE A 79 -3.82 -21.93 -1.01
N ALA A 80 -2.68 -22.51 -0.61
CA ALA A 80 -2.33 -23.87 -1.02
C ALA A 80 -3.37 -24.91 -0.57
N LYS A 81 -3.93 -24.76 0.65
CA LYS A 81 -4.93 -25.70 1.19
C LYS A 81 -6.32 -25.51 0.57
N VAL A 82 -6.81 -24.27 0.50
CA VAL A 82 -8.17 -23.96 0.03
C VAL A 82 -8.31 -24.27 -1.47
N PHE A 83 -7.25 -24.07 -2.24
CA PHE A 83 -7.27 -24.22 -3.69
C PHE A 83 -6.56 -25.48 -4.20
N ASP A 84 -6.29 -26.48 -3.33
CA ASP A 84 -5.54 -27.70 -3.65
C ASP A 84 -6.06 -28.44 -4.92
N LYS A 85 -7.37 -28.42 -5.13
CA LYS A 85 -8.04 -29.06 -6.27
C LYS A 85 -8.59 -28.08 -7.31
N ALA A 86 -8.31 -26.80 -7.16
CA ALA A 86 -8.76 -25.78 -8.10
C ALA A 86 -7.82 -25.70 -9.31
N ASN A 87 -8.34 -25.27 -10.46
CA ASN A 87 -7.49 -24.97 -11.61
C ASN A 87 -6.64 -23.71 -11.37
N GLU A 88 -5.52 -23.60 -12.08
CA GLU A 88 -4.57 -22.49 -11.91
C GLU A 88 -5.20 -21.11 -12.17
N ALA A 89 -6.14 -21.03 -13.12
CA ALA A 89 -6.84 -19.78 -13.45
C ALA A 89 -7.65 -19.25 -12.27
N THR A 90 -8.37 -20.11 -11.55
CA THR A 90 -9.11 -19.74 -10.33
C THR A 90 -8.16 -19.20 -9.25
N VAL A 91 -7.00 -19.84 -9.06
CA VAL A 91 -6.01 -19.40 -8.07
C VAL A 91 -5.38 -18.07 -8.47
N SER A 92 -5.03 -17.89 -9.74
CA SER A 92 -4.46 -16.63 -10.25
C SER A 92 -5.45 -15.48 -10.12
N ASN A 93 -6.70 -15.70 -10.55
CA ASN A 93 -7.76 -14.71 -10.44
C ASN A 93 -8.00 -14.30 -8.98
N TYR A 94 -8.03 -15.26 -8.06
CA TYR A 94 -8.16 -14.94 -6.63
C TYR A 94 -6.98 -14.09 -6.13
N LYS A 95 -5.74 -14.48 -6.44
CA LYS A 95 -4.54 -13.74 -6.02
C LYS A 95 -4.54 -12.31 -6.55
N GLU A 96 -4.97 -12.10 -7.77
CA GLU A 96 -5.03 -10.79 -8.41
C GLU A 96 -6.17 -9.94 -7.86
N SER A 97 -7.39 -10.49 -7.81
CA SER A 97 -8.56 -9.77 -7.29
C SER A 97 -8.32 -9.29 -5.86
N TYR A 98 -7.75 -10.13 -4.99
CA TYR A 98 -7.52 -9.76 -3.59
C TYR A 98 -6.18 -9.05 -3.35
N GLY A 99 -5.44 -8.68 -4.39
CA GLY A 99 -4.19 -7.91 -4.27
C GLY A 99 -3.03 -8.68 -3.64
N VAL A 100 -3.09 -10.02 -3.61
CA VAL A 100 -1.93 -10.87 -3.29
C VAL A 100 -0.88 -10.73 -4.38
N VAL A 101 -1.33 -10.56 -5.62
CA VAL A 101 -0.52 -10.19 -6.77
C VAL A 101 -1.05 -8.88 -7.32
N LEU A 102 -0.17 -7.91 -7.52
CA LEU A 102 -0.49 -6.62 -8.11
C LEU A 102 -0.12 -6.61 -9.59
N ARG A 103 -0.96 -5.98 -10.41
CA ARG A 103 -0.71 -5.77 -11.85
C ARG A 103 -0.83 -4.29 -12.20
N ASN A 104 0.05 -3.80 -13.08
CA ASN A 104 -0.03 -2.46 -13.63
C ASN A 104 -1.18 -2.34 -14.65
N ALA A 105 -1.32 -1.17 -15.28
CA ALA A 105 -2.38 -0.90 -16.26
C ALA A 105 -2.26 -1.79 -17.52
N ASP A 106 -1.04 -2.16 -17.88
CA ASP A 106 -0.72 -3.04 -19.01
C ASP A 106 -0.95 -4.52 -18.68
N GLY A 107 -1.35 -4.82 -17.44
CA GLY A 107 -1.58 -6.17 -16.96
C GLY A 107 -0.29 -6.89 -16.56
N GLU A 108 0.87 -6.24 -16.54
CA GLU A 108 2.11 -6.86 -16.07
C GLU A 108 2.12 -6.99 -14.56
N ARG A 109 2.59 -8.14 -14.07
CA ARG A 109 2.71 -8.40 -12.64
C ARG A 109 3.87 -7.60 -12.05
N LEU A 110 3.60 -6.89 -10.96
CA LEU A 110 4.64 -6.24 -10.16
C LEU A 110 5.46 -7.31 -9.43
N SER A 111 6.77 -7.31 -9.66
CA SER A 111 7.70 -8.22 -8.99
C SER A 111 7.95 -7.79 -7.55
N ASN A 112 8.21 -8.75 -6.65
CA ASN A 112 8.50 -8.41 -5.24
C ASN A 112 9.73 -7.49 -5.09
N HIS A 113 10.72 -7.67 -5.96
CA HIS A 113 11.90 -6.80 -6.01
C HIS A 113 11.53 -5.36 -6.38
N PHE A 114 10.71 -5.19 -7.41
CA PHE A 114 10.18 -3.88 -7.80
C PHE A 114 9.40 -3.23 -6.65
N MET A 115 8.49 -3.96 -6.00
CA MET A 115 7.70 -3.45 -4.88
C MET A 115 8.58 -2.94 -3.73
N LEU A 116 9.63 -3.70 -3.39
CA LEU A 116 10.58 -3.32 -2.32
C LEU A 116 11.38 -2.07 -2.69
N ILE A 117 11.93 -2.00 -3.92
CA ILE A 117 12.65 -0.82 -4.40
C ILE A 117 11.73 0.40 -4.40
N TYR A 118 10.50 0.24 -4.91
CA TYR A 118 9.50 1.29 -4.96
C TYR A 118 9.20 1.86 -3.57
N ILE A 119 9.00 0.99 -2.56
CA ILE A 119 8.77 1.42 -1.18
C ILE A 119 9.98 2.18 -0.62
N ILE A 120 11.20 1.65 -0.81
CA ILE A 120 12.43 2.27 -0.30
C ILE A 120 12.64 3.64 -0.97
N ALA A 121 12.49 3.72 -2.29
CA ALA A 121 12.62 4.96 -3.03
C ALA A 121 11.61 6.02 -2.54
N LEU A 122 10.35 5.63 -2.32
CA LEU A 122 9.35 6.53 -1.75
C LEU A 122 9.70 7.00 -0.35
N ILE A 123 10.17 6.13 0.53
CA ILE A 123 10.62 6.51 1.88
C ILE A 123 11.70 7.59 1.77
N LEU A 124 12.72 7.37 0.94
CA LEU A 124 13.82 8.33 0.77
C LEU A 124 13.33 9.66 0.21
N ILE A 125 12.45 9.65 -0.79
CA ILE A 125 11.85 10.85 -1.38
C ILE A 125 11.04 11.62 -0.33
N LEU A 126 10.16 10.94 0.41
CA LEU A 126 9.31 11.57 1.43
C LEU A 126 10.12 12.16 2.58
N LEU A 127 11.17 11.48 3.02
CA LEU A 127 12.08 12.00 4.04
C LEU A 127 12.88 13.20 3.51
N ALA A 128 13.37 13.15 2.27
CA ALA A 128 14.04 14.29 1.65
C ALA A 128 13.11 15.51 1.59
N ILE A 129 11.86 15.32 1.17
CA ILE A 129 10.83 16.37 1.17
C ILE A 129 10.62 16.92 2.59
N HIS A 130 10.47 16.06 3.60
CA HIS A 130 10.32 16.48 4.99
C HIS A 130 11.49 17.36 5.46
N PHE A 131 12.73 16.93 5.20
CA PHE A 131 13.92 17.70 5.60
C PHE A 131 14.06 19.03 4.86
N ILE A 132 13.68 19.09 3.57
CA ILE A 132 13.64 20.34 2.80
C ILE A 132 12.62 21.30 3.40
N ILE A 133 11.38 20.84 3.66
CA ILE A 133 10.33 21.66 4.29
C ILE A 133 10.82 22.20 5.64
N LYS A 134 11.44 21.35 6.47
CA LYS A 134 11.97 21.74 7.78
C LYS A 134 13.10 22.77 7.67
N LYS A 135 13.92 22.71 6.62
CA LYS A 135 15.00 23.68 6.38
C LYS A 135 14.47 25.03 5.91
N VAL A 136 13.43 25.06 5.06
CA VAL A 136 12.81 26.30 4.55
C VAL A 136 11.97 27.01 5.61
N LYS A 137 11.37 26.26 6.54
CA LYS A 137 10.59 26.83 7.66
C LYS A 137 11.42 27.32 8.84
N LYS A 138 12.72 27.04 8.88
CA LYS A 138 13.65 27.67 9.82
C LYS A 138 14.00 29.05 9.33
#